data_AF-A0A923YLS2-F1
#
_entry.id   AF-A0A923YLS2-F1
#
_cell.length_a   1.000
_cell.length_b   1.000
_cell.length_c   1.000
_cell.angle_alpha   90.00
_cell.angle_beta   90.00
_cell.angle_gamma   90.00
#
_symmetry.space_group_name_H-M   'P 1'
#
loop_
_entity.id
_entity.type
_entity.pdbx_description
1 polymer ?
#
loop_
_entity_poly.entity_id
_entity_poly.type
_entity_poly.pdbx_seq_one_letter_code
_entity_poly.pdbx_strand_id
1 'polypeptide(L)'
;MPDAILDAVSSDPLTMGWMQGSPPPADKRILASQAGHMRFPMTRWAFSNMRRFCPTVRVGAEGTHAAPFERALRDDLDSVSVTPIGGAPMTFAQTLSENFTDGILVLHKGTVVYERWFGVTGPETRHIAFSMTKSFVGTVAEMLIDEGALDPASPIGGLIPELAASGFADATLRQVLDMTTAIDFAEDYTDPNSGIGAFSNALGLTPRPAGYTGATNMLEFLPTIGKVGPRAEMHGDAFTYRTANTEVLGWVLARATG
;
A
#
# COMPACT_ATOMS: atom_id res chain seq x y z
N MET A 1 -2.20 -10.58 -33.50
CA MET A 1 -1.04 -11.02 -32.68
C MET A 1 -1.43 -10.68 -31.26
N PRO A 2 -1.38 -11.60 -30.28
CA PRO A 2 -1.48 -11.16 -28.89
C PRO A 2 -0.38 -10.12 -28.65
N ASP A 3 -0.70 -9.05 -27.92
CA ASP A 3 0.27 -8.01 -27.59
C ASP A 3 1.49 -8.68 -26.93
N ALA A 4 2.69 -8.22 -27.30
CA ALA A 4 3.91 -8.74 -26.71
C ALA A 4 3.87 -8.55 -25.18
N ILE A 5 4.16 -9.61 -24.43
CA ILE A 5 4.33 -9.51 -22.97
C ILE A 5 5.52 -8.58 -22.73
N LEU A 6 5.28 -7.46 -22.05
CA LEU A 6 6.34 -6.52 -21.72
C LEU A 6 7.15 -7.03 -20.54
N ASP A 7 8.47 -6.91 -20.63
CA ASP A 7 9.44 -7.11 -19.55
C ASP A 7 9.85 -5.77 -18.93
N ALA A 8 10.74 -5.79 -17.94
CA ALA A 8 11.17 -4.55 -17.26
C ALA A 8 11.87 -3.55 -18.18
N VAL A 9 12.48 -3.99 -19.28
CA VAL A 9 13.19 -3.13 -20.24
C VAL A 9 12.22 -2.49 -21.22
N SER A 10 11.33 -3.27 -21.82
CA SER A 10 10.33 -2.81 -22.78
C SER A 10 9.18 -2.04 -22.14
N SER A 11 8.92 -2.26 -20.85
CA SER A 11 7.99 -1.45 -20.04
C SER A 11 8.66 -0.29 -19.29
N ASP A 12 9.97 -0.08 -19.48
CA ASP A 12 10.69 1.01 -18.82
C ASP A 12 10.03 2.36 -19.16
N PRO A 13 9.68 3.17 -18.14
CA PRO A 13 8.88 4.38 -18.36
C PRO A 13 9.61 5.46 -19.15
N LEU A 14 10.96 5.47 -19.12
CA LEU A 14 11.75 6.39 -19.94
C LEU A 14 11.75 5.94 -21.41
N THR A 15 11.93 4.65 -21.65
CA THR A 15 11.88 4.02 -22.98
C THR A 15 10.50 4.18 -23.63
N MET A 16 9.43 3.99 -22.86
CA MET A 16 8.06 4.17 -23.33
C MET A 16 7.66 5.63 -23.58
N GLY A 17 8.43 6.59 -23.04
CA GLY A 17 8.16 8.03 -23.20
C GLY A 17 7.02 8.56 -22.31
N TRP A 18 6.65 7.86 -21.23
CA TRP A 18 5.52 8.26 -20.39
C TRP A 18 5.74 9.64 -19.76
N MET A 19 4.77 10.53 -19.95
CA MET A 19 4.73 11.88 -19.37
C MET A 19 5.95 12.76 -19.73
N GLN A 20 6.65 12.47 -20.82
CA GLN A 20 7.77 13.28 -21.32
C GLN A 20 7.31 14.33 -22.34
N GLY A 21 7.91 15.53 -22.28
CA GLY A 21 7.56 16.68 -23.12
C GLY A 21 6.64 17.71 -22.44
N SER A 22 6.44 18.86 -23.09
CA SER A 22 5.59 19.94 -22.59
C SER A 22 4.76 20.58 -23.72
N PRO A 23 3.51 20.11 -23.95
CA PRO A 23 2.85 19.00 -23.24
C PRO A 23 3.37 17.62 -23.73
N PRO A 24 3.26 16.57 -22.92
CA PRO A 24 3.49 15.21 -23.42
C PRO A 24 2.54 14.87 -24.59
N PRO A 25 2.96 14.03 -25.56
CA PRO A 25 2.09 13.52 -26.61
C PRO A 25 0.82 12.87 -26.04
N ALA A 26 -0.30 12.94 -26.77
CA ALA A 26 -1.60 12.53 -26.24
C ALA A 26 -1.65 11.06 -25.80
N ASP A 27 -1.01 10.17 -26.55
CA ASP A 27 -0.85 8.73 -26.29
C ASP A 27 0.17 8.41 -25.19
N LYS A 28 0.91 9.42 -24.71
CA LYS A 28 1.92 9.31 -23.64
C LYS A 28 1.49 9.96 -22.32
N ARG A 29 0.22 10.35 -22.22
CA ARG A 29 -0.36 10.94 -21.00
C ARG A 29 -1.00 9.86 -20.14
N ILE A 30 -0.65 9.86 -18.86
CA ILE A 30 -1.29 9.03 -17.83
C ILE A 30 -2.39 9.87 -17.18
N LEU A 31 -3.64 9.46 -17.31
CA LEU A 31 -4.80 10.21 -16.83
C LEU A 31 -5.50 9.50 -15.67
N ALA A 32 -5.71 10.23 -14.56
CA ALA A 32 -6.47 9.73 -13.41
C ALA A 32 -7.91 9.35 -13.79
N SER A 33 -8.54 10.14 -14.66
CA SER A 33 -9.89 9.92 -15.17
C SER A 33 -10.06 8.62 -15.96
N GLN A 34 -8.97 7.95 -16.32
CA GLN A 34 -8.95 6.67 -17.02
C GLN A 34 -8.30 5.55 -16.19
N ALA A 35 -8.08 5.79 -14.88
CA ALA A 35 -7.33 4.91 -14.00
C ALA A 35 -5.91 4.56 -14.52
N GLY A 36 -5.31 5.42 -15.35
CA GLY A 36 -4.03 5.12 -16.00
C GLY A 36 -2.92 4.81 -15.00
N HIS A 37 -2.91 5.50 -13.86
CA HIS A 37 -1.92 5.35 -12.79
C HIS A 37 -1.98 4.01 -12.05
N MET A 38 -3.03 3.21 -12.26
CA MET A 38 -3.19 1.88 -11.66
C MET A 38 -3.13 0.74 -12.68
N ARG A 39 -2.77 1.02 -13.95
CA ARG A 39 -2.69 0.01 -15.01
C ARG A 39 -1.26 -0.15 -15.51
N PHE A 40 -0.77 -1.39 -15.57
CA PHE A 40 0.49 -1.70 -16.23
C PHE A 40 0.38 -1.42 -17.75
N PRO A 41 1.42 -0.87 -18.42
CA PRO A 41 2.74 -0.52 -17.89
C PRO A 41 2.85 0.90 -17.30
N MET A 42 1.78 1.71 -17.32
CA MET A 42 1.83 3.09 -16.80
C MET A 42 2.15 3.17 -15.30
N THR A 43 1.84 2.12 -14.54
CA THR A 43 2.22 1.99 -13.12
C THR A 43 3.73 2.17 -12.89
N ARG A 44 4.57 1.73 -13.83
CA ARG A 44 6.04 1.90 -13.81
C ARG A 44 6.47 3.37 -13.66
N TRP A 45 5.68 4.31 -14.19
CA TRP A 45 5.90 5.75 -14.00
C TRP A 45 5.10 6.30 -12.82
N ALA A 46 3.82 5.88 -12.73
CA ALA A 46 2.85 6.47 -11.82
C ALA A 46 3.17 6.20 -10.35
N PHE A 47 3.72 5.04 -10.02
CA PHE A 47 4.06 4.67 -8.63
C PHE A 47 5.16 5.55 -8.02
N SER A 48 6.03 6.13 -8.86
CA SER A 48 7.00 7.18 -8.49
C SER A 48 6.42 8.61 -8.48
N ASN A 49 5.17 8.78 -8.89
CA ASN A 49 4.53 10.07 -9.10
C ASN A 49 3.10 10.14 -8.55
N MET A 50 2.74 9.26 -7.60
CA MET A 50 1.35 9.06 -7.16
C MET A 50 0.64 10.32 -6.67
N ARG A 51 1.37 11.26 -6.06
CA ARG A 51 0.85 12.55 -5.61
C ARG A 51 0.21 13.41 -6.72
N ARG A 52 0.43 13.08 -7.99
CA ARG A 52 -0.17 13.77 -9.14
C ARG A 52 -1.58 13.29 -9.47
N PHE A 53 -2.03 12.16 -8.90
CA PHE A 53 -3.28 11.50 -9.27
C PHE A 53 -4.34 11.54 -8.17
N CYS A 54 -3.95 11.73 -6.91
CA CYS A 54 -4.86 11.82 -5.79
C CYS A 54 -4.44 12.93 -4.80
N PRO A 55 -5.38 13.47 -4.00
CA PRO A 55 -5.05 14.36 -2.90
C PRO A 55 -4.07 13.68 -1.93
N THR A 56 -3.08 14.44 -1.45
CA THR A 56 -2.09 13.95 -0.50
C THR A 56 -1.83 15.01 0.57
N VAL A 57 -1.45 14.54 1.75
CA VAL A 57 -0.88 15.38 2.82
C VAL A 57 0.60 15.07 2.93
N ARG A 58 1.43 16.09 3.09
CA ARG A 58 2.86 15.92 3.30
C ARG A 58 3.10 15.46 4.74
N VAL A 59 3.57 14.23 4.92
CA VAL A 59 4.27 13.81 6.15
C VAL A 59 5.69 14.39 6.08
N GLY A 60 5.94 15.45 6.83
CA GLY A 60 7.23 16.13 6.85
C GLY A 60 8.24 15.40 7.72
N ALA A 61 9.48 15.26 7.25
CA ALA A 61 10.59 15.02 8.16
C ALA A 61 10.84 16.31 8.97
N GLU A 62 10.99 16.19 10.29
CA GLU A 62 11.42 17.30 11.14
C GLU A 62 12.94 17.52 11.02
N GLY A 63 13.38 18.77 11.19
CA GLY A 63 14.65 19.31 10.66
C GLY A 63 15.98 18.66 11.10
N THR A 64 17.00 18.93 10.27
CA THR A 64 18.48 18.84 10.43
C THR A 64 19.13 17.59 11.03
N HIS A 65 18.39 16.63 11.57
CA HIS A 65 18.93 15.40 12.16
C HIS A 65 18.93 14.22 11.20
N ALA A 66 18.83 14.47 9.90
CA ALA A 66 19.10 13.44 8.90
C ALA A 66 20.61 13.14 8.92
N ALA A 67 21.00 12.17 9.76
CA ALA A 67 22.31 11.56 9.63
C ALA A 67 22.31 10.75 8.33
N PRO A 68 23.16 11.07 7.34
CA PRO A 68 23.26 10.23 6.16
C PRO A 68 23.71 8.84 6.61
N PHE A 69 23.15 7.79 6.01
CA PHE A 69 23.66 6.45 6.24
C PHE A 69 25.11 6.37 5.77
N GLU A 70 25.95 5.70 6.55
CA GLU A 70 27.28 5.30 6.07
C GLU A 70 27.13 4.43 4.81
N ARG A 71 28.07 4.55 3.89
CA ARG A 71 28.04 3.86 2.60
C ARG A 71 29.32 3.06 2.40
N ALA A 72 29.17 1.77 2.17
CA ALA A 72 30.25 0.85 1.82
C ALA A 72 29.72 -0.12 0.76
N LEU A 73 29.50 0.43 -0.45
CA LEU A 73 28.88 -0.30 -1.54
C LEU A 73 29.74 -1.49 -1.97
N ARG A 74 29.07 -2.61 -2.17
CA ARG A 74 29.65 -3.87 -2.65
C ARG A 74 29.29 -4.08 -4.12
N ASP A 75 30.26 -4.51 -4.90
CA ASP A 75 30.14 -4.83 -6.32
C ASP A 75 29.86 -6.32 -6.58
N ASP A 76 30.09 -7.19 -5.59
CA ASP A 76 29.88 -8.63 -5.70
C ASP A 76 28.40 -9.05 -5.63
N LEU A 77 27.53 -8.20 -5.06
CA LEU A 77 26.14 -8.56 -4.74
C LEU A 77 25.25 -8.79 -5.97
N ASP A 78 25.53 -8.15 -7.11
CA ASP A 78 24.80 -8.40 -8.36
C ASP A 78 24.92 -9.86 -8.82
N SER A 79 26.04 -10.51 -8.49
CA SER A 79 26.40 -11.87 -8.94
C SER A 79 25.92 -12.99 -8.02
N VAL A 80 25.34 -12.65 -6.85
CA VAL A 80 24.83 -13.64 -5.89
C VAL A 80 23.82 -14.54 -6.59
N SER A 81 24.05 -15.85 -6.54
CA SER A 81 23.15 -16.84 -7.12
C SER A 81 21.87 -16.97 -6.29
N VAL A 82 20.73 -16.81 -6.94
CA VAL A 82 19.38 -16.96 -6.38
C VAL A 82 18.66 -18.03 -7.19
N THR A 83 17.94 -18.93 -6.52
CA THR A 83 17.08 -19.91 -7.18
C THR A 83 15.63 -19.65 -6.76
N PRO A 84 14.80 -19.05 -7.63
CA PRO A 84 13.38 -18.85 -7.34
C PRO A 84 12.66 -20.18 -7.13
N ILE A 85 11.58 -20.15 -6.35
CA ILE A 85 10.73 -21.34 -6.15
C ILE A 85 10.18 -21.79 -7.51
N GLY A 86 10.52 -23.02 -7.92
CA GLY A 86 10.12 -23.57 -9.21
C GLY A 86 10.84 -22.97 -10.43
N GLY A 87 11.86 -22.13 -10.22
CA GLY A 87 12.64 -21.50 -11.28
C GLY A 87 14.05 -22.08 -11.44
N ALA A 88 14.74 -21.64 -12.49
CA ALA A 88 16.16 -21.92 -12.67
C ALA A 88 17.03 -20.94 -11.86
N PRO A 89 18.27 -21.31 -11.50
CA PRO A 89 19.22 -20.38 -10.89
C PRO A 89 19.45 -19.16 -11.77
N MET A 90 19.53 -18.00 -11.14
CA MET A 90 19.76 -16.69 -11.76
C MET A 90 20.56 -15.81 -10.80
N THR A 91 21.10 -14.69 -11.26
CA THR A 91 21.80 -13.74 -10.38
C THR A 91 20.82 -12.82 -9.67
N PHE A 92 21.22 -12.27 -8.52
CA PHE A 92 20.43 -11.28 -7.80
C PHE A 92 20.06 -10.08 -8.68
N ALA A 93 20.99 -9.58 -9.49
CA ALA A 93 20.69 -8.51 -10.45
C ALA A 93 19.57 -8.88 -11.44
N GLN A 94 19.57 -10.11 -11.96
CA GLN A 94 18.50 -10.58 -12.84
C GLN A 94 17.14 -10.61 -12.11
N THR A 95 17.12 -10.95 -10.81
CA THR A 95 15.87 -10.96 -10.04
C THR A 95 15.21 -9.57 -9.99
N LEU A 96 16.02 -8.49 -9.99
CA LEU A 96 15.49 -7.14 -9.96
C LEU A 96 14.72 -6.80 -11.24
N SER A 97 15.24 -7.23 -12.39
CA SER A 97 14.59 -7.08 -13.70
C SER A 97 13.34 -7.95 -13.81
N GLU A 98 13.41 -9.24 -13.47
CA GLU A 98 12.26 -10.17 -13.53
C GLU A 98 11.08 -9.71 -12.65
N ASN A 99 11.35 -8.99 -11.56
CA ASN A 99 10.34 -8.50 -10.63
C ASN A 99 9.93 -7.04 -10.86
N PHE A 100 10.35 -6.42 -11.97
CA PHE A 100 10.04 -5.00 -12.25
C PHE A 100 10.42 -4.09 -11.08
N THR A 101 11.61 -4.29 -10.51
CA THR A 101 12.09 -3.45 -9.39
C THR A 101 12.29 -2.02 -9.86
N ASP A 102 11.78 -1.06 -9.11
CA ASP A 102 11.95 0.37 -9.36
C ASP A 102 13.08 0.97 -8.49
N GLY A 103 13.22 0.49 -7.26
CA GLY A 103 14.31 0.86 -6.36
C GLY A 103 14.55 -0.21 -5.31
N ILE A 104 15.81 -0.40 -4.94
CA ILE A 104 16.22 -1.31 -3.88
C ILE A 104 17.40 -0.71 -3.13
N LEU A 105 17.40 -0.91 -1.80
CA LEU A 105 18.49 -0.52 -0.91
C LEU A 105 18.66 -1.60 0.16
N VAL A 106 19.90 -2.03 0.40
CA VAL A 106 20.26 -3.01 1.43
C VAL A 106 21.12 -2.33 2.48
N LEU A 107 20.62 -2.35 3.71
CA LEU A 107 21.37 -1.96 4.91
C LEU A 107 21.93 -3.21 5.58
N HIS A 108 23.21 -3.19 5.91
CA HIS A 108 23.85 -4.19 6.75
C HIS A 108 24.54 -3.50 7.91
N LYS A 109 24.04 -3.76 9.14
CA LYS A 109 24.55 -3.15 10.38
C LYS A 109 24.61 -1.61 10.34
N GLY A 110 23.60 -0.98 9.74
CA GLY A 110 23.50 0.49 9.64
C GLY A 110 24.23 1.11 8.44
N THR A 111 25.00 0.33 7.68
CA THR A 111 25.71 0.80 6.48
C THR A 111 24.97 0.37 5.21
N VAL A 112 24.79 1.27 4.25
CA VAL A 112 24.29 0.94 2.92
C VAL A 112 25.38 0.19 2.16
N VAL A 113 25.10 -1.07 1.82
CA VAL A 113 26.03 -1.95 1.10
C VAL A 113 25.62 -2.22 -0.34
N TYR A 114 24.37 -1.91 -0.71
CA TYR A 114 23.85 -2.08 -2.06
C TYR A 114 22.68 -1.13 -2.29
N GLU A 115 22.61 -0.56 -3.49
CA GLU A 115 21.44 0.14 -3.98
C GLU A 115 21.37 0.09 -5.49
N ARG A 116 20.17 0.03 -6.05
CA ARG A 116 19.90 0.19 -7.49
C ARG A 116 18.58 0.95 -7.65
N TRP A 117 18.51 1.74 -8.70
CA TRP A 117 17.36 2.58 -9.02
C TRP A 117 17.11 2.47 -10.53
N PHE A 118 15.85 2.35 -10.93
CA PHE A 118 15.45 2.06 -12.31
C PHE A 118 14.36 3.02 -12.80
N GLY A 119 14.21 3.15 -14.12
CA GLY A 119 13.20 4.00 -14.74
C GLY A 119 13.24 5.45 -14.26
N VAL A 120 12.13 5.91 -13.68
CA VAL A 120 11.98 7.28 -13.14
C VAL A 120 12.22 7.36 -11.63
N THR A 121 12.62 6.26 -10.99
CA THR A 121 12.90 6.20 -9.55
C THR A 121 14.36 6.49 -9.29
N GLY A 122 14.63 7.28 -8.25
CA GLY A 122 15.97 7.58 -7.75
C GLY A 122 15.94 7.76 -6.22
N PRO A 123 17.10 8.05 -5.60
CA PRO A 123 17.23 8.11 -4.14
C PRO A 123 16.25 9.08 -3.44
N GLU A 124 15.88 10.16 -4.11
CA GLU A 124 14.97 11.20 -3.58
C GLU A 124 13.52 11.04 -4.05
N THR A 125 13.23 10.04 -4.89
CA THR A 125 11.90 9.80 -5.44
C THR A 125 11.02 9.13 -4.39
N ARG A 126 9.88 9.75 -4.06
CA ARG A 126 8.85 9.08 -3.26
C ARG A 126 8.11 8.06 -4.12
N HIS A 127 8.18 6.80 -3.71
CA HIS A 127 7.44 5.71 -4.32
C HIS A 127 6.21 5.36 -3.46
N ILE A 128 5.10 4.95 -4.08
CA ILE A 128 3.97 4.40 -3.33
C ILE A 128 4.42 3.13 -2.58
N ALA A 129 4.04 3.03 -1.32
CA ALA A 129 4.44 1.93 -0.43
C ALA A 129 3.33 0.87 -0.26
N PHE A 130 2.12 1.13 -0.79
CA PHE A 130 0.94 0.30 -0.60
C PHE A 130 0.79 -0.14 0.86
N SER A 131 0.63 -1.44 1.09
CA SER A 131 0.37 -2.02 2.41
C SER A 131 1.59 -2.02 3.33
N MET A 132 2.80 -1.64 2.88
CA MET A 132 3.90 -1.36 3.81
C MET A 132 3.54 -0.22 4.77
N THR A 133 2.64 0.68 4.36
CA THR A 133 2.09 1.76 5.20
C THR A 133 1.47 1.24 6.49
N LYS A 134 0.88 0.04 6.48
CA LYS A 134 0.19 -0.55 7.64
C LYS A 134 1.12 -0.71 8.84
N SER A 135 2.40 -1.04 8.61
CA SER A 135 3.39 -1.18 9.66
C SER A 135 3.67 0.13 10.39
N PHE A 136 3.62 1.28 9.70
CA PHE A 136 3.76 2.58 10.35
C PHE A 136 2.56 2.88 11.24
N VAL A 137 1.34 2.63 10.75
CA VAL A 137 0.11 2.80 11.53
C VAL A 137 0.12 1.89 12.77
N GLY A 138 0.47 0.62 12.60
CA GLY A 138 0.61 -0.33 13.72
C GLY A 138 1.67 0.10 14.72
N THR A 139 2.82 0.59 14.27
CA THR A 139 3.88 1.09 15.16
C THR A 139 3.40 2.25 16.01
N VAL A 140 2.72 3.24 15.43
CA VAL A 140 2.15 4.37 16.18
C VAL A 140 1.10 3.88 17.18
N ALA A 141 0.26 2.90 16.80
CA ALA A 141 -0.70 2.31 17.72
C ALA A 141 -0.03 1.61 18.92
N GLU A 142 1.01 0.82 18.69
CA GLU A 142 1.77 0.17 19.76
C GLU A 142 2.44 1.18 20.69
N MET A 143 2.96 2.30 20.15
CA MET A 143 3.51 3.38 20.97
C MET A 143 2.44 3.98 21.90
N LEU A 144 1.25 4.27 21.39
CA LEU A 144 0.15 4.79 22.20
C LEU A 144 -0.37 3.76 23.23
N ILE A 145 -0.28 2.47 22.91
CA ILE A 145 -0.59 1.39 23.87
C ILE A 145 0.45 1.36 24.99
N ASP A 146 1.74 1.40 24.67
CA ASP A 146 2.83 1.41 25.64
C ASP A 146 2.77 2.65 26.56
N GLU A 147 2.40 3.80 26.00
CA GLU A 147 2.17 5.05 26.73
C GLU A 147 0.88 5.04 27.58
N GLY A 148 0.05 3.99 27.48
CA GLY A 148 -1.22 3.85 28.19
C GLY A 148 -2.35 4.75 27.67
N ALA A 149 -2.16 5.38 26.51
CA ALA A 149 -3.18 6.21 25.86
C ALA A 149 -4.26 5.37 25.17
N LEU A 150 -3.94 4.14 24.77
CA LEU A 150 -4.87 3.17 24.22
C LEU A 150 -4.82 1.85 25.00
N ASP A 151 -5.99 1.29 25.32
CA ASP A 151 -6.08 -0.06 25.87
C ASP A 151 -6.33 -1.06 24.73
N PRO A 152 -5.42 -2.03 24.49
CA PRO A 152 -5.58 -3.04 23.45
C PRO A 152 -6.84 -3.92 23.63
N ALA A 153 -7.38 -4.03 24.84
CA ALA A 153 -8.61 -4.76 25.13
C ALA A 153 -9.89 -3.96 24.84
N SER A 154 -9.78 -2.65 24.56
CA SER A 154 -10.94 -1.81 24.29
C SER A 154 -11.67 -2.24 23.02
N PRO A 155 -13.02 -2.37 23.05
CA PRO A 155 -13.79 -2.66 21.86
C PRO A 155 -13.81 -1.45 20.91
N ILE A 156 -13.72 -1.70 19.61
CA ILE A 156 -13.72 -0.63 18.60
C ILE A 156 -14.99 0.21 18.66
N GLY A 157 -16.16 -0.38 18.91
CA GLY A 157 -17.40 0.38 19.04
C GLY A 157 -17.40 1.35 20.23
N GLY A 158 -16.56 1.12 21.25
CA GLY A 158 -16.36 2.04 22.36
C GLY A 158 -15.39 3.18 22.04
N LEU A 159 -14.36 2.91 21.24
CA LEU A 159 -13.38 3.91 20.79
C LEU A 159 -13.95 4.78 19.65
N ILE A 160 -14.70 4.14 18.75
CA ILE A 160 -15.35 4.74 17.58
C ILE A 160 -16.86 4.43 17.61
N PRO A 161 -17.69 5.25 18.28
CA PRO A 161 -19.14 5.02 18.37
C PRO A 161 -19.84 4.91 17.02
N GLU A 162 -19.30 5.53 15.97
CA GLU A 162 -19.80 5.43 14.59
C GLU A 162 -19.69 4.01 14.01
N LEU A 163 -18.83 3.16 14.58
CA LEU A 163 -18.66 1.76 14.21
C LEU A 163 -19.47 0.80 15.09
N ALA A 164 -20.28 1.30 16.03
CA ALA A 164 -21.02 0.46 16.99
C ALA A 164 -22.08 -0.45 16.33
N ALA A 165 -22.53 -0.14 15.11
CA ALA A 165 -23.44 -0.98 14.34
C ALA A 165 -22.73 -1.82 13.24
N SER A 166 -21.41 -1.67 13.10
CA SER A 166 -20.61 -2.38 12.09
C SER A 166 -20.12 -3.73 12.60
N GLY A 167 -19.51 -4.52 11.73
CA GLY A 167 -18.82 -5.76 12.09
C GLY A 167 -17.63 -5.58 13.03
N PHE A 168 -17.13 -4.36 13.18
CA PHE A 168 -16.04 -4.05 14.10
C PHE A 168 -16.50 -3.82 15.54
N ALA A 169 -17.80 -3.62 15.78
CA ALA A 169 -18.30 -3.08 17.04
C ALA A 169 -17.73 -3.78 18.29
N ASP A 170 -17.65 -5.11 18.25
CA ASP A 170 -17.17 -5.96 19.33
C ASP A 170 -15.77 -6.56 19.11
N ALA A 171 -15.07 -6.16 18.04
CA ALA A 171 -13.65 -6.44 17.90
C ALA A 171 -12.87 -5.59 18.92
N THR A 172 -11.86 -6.17 19.56
CA THR A 172 -10.91 -5.41 20.37
C THR A 172 -9.89 -4.70 19.47
N LEU A 173 -9.29 -3.63 19.98
CA LEU A 173 -8.17 -2.94 19.30
C LEU A 173 -7.04 -3.91 18.94
N ARG A 174 -6.70 -4.85 19.84
CA ARG A 174 -5.71 -5.91 19.58
C ARG A 174 -6.09 -6.80 18.40
N GLN A 175 -7.35 -7.24 18.31
CA GLN A 175 -7.79 -8.09 17.20
C GLN A 175 -7.76 -7.35 15.85
N VAL A 176 -8.00 -6.03 15.85
CA VAL A 176 -7.82 -5.20 14.65
C VAL A 176 -6.34 -5.09 14.27
N LEU A 177 -5.44 -4.86 15.23
CA LEU A 177 -3.99 -4.82 15.03
C LEU A 177 -3.45 -6.14 14.44
N ASP A 178 -3.90 -7.25 15.00
CA ASP A 178 -3.42 -8.59 14.66
C ASP A 178 -4.09 -9.16 13.39
N MET A 179 -5.02 -8.42 12.80
CA MET A 179 -5.84 -8.86 11.67
C MET A 179 -6.57 -10.18 11.92
N THR A 180 -7.20 -10.31 13.08
CA THR A 180 -8.00 -11.48 13.43
C THR A 180 -9.49 -11.13 13.49
N THR A 181 -9.95 -10.21 12.65
CA THR A 181 -11.33 -9.73 12.66
C THR A 181 -12.22 -10.59 11.78
N ALA A 182 -13.38 -10.99 12.30
CA ALA A 182 -14.45 -11.66 11.58
C ALA A 182 -15.40 -10.64 10.94
N ILE A 183 -14.88 -9.84 9.99
CA ILE A 183 -15.65 -8.86 9.21
C ILE A 183 -15.95 -9.35 7.79
N ASP A 184 -17.11 -8.95 7.27
CA ASP A 184 -17.56 -9.24 5.91
C ASP A 184 -16.84 -8.33 4.90
N PHE A 185 -15.57 -8.65 4.65
CA PHE A 185 -14.70 -7.91 3.74
C PHE A 185 -13.79 -8.88 2.99
N ALA A 186 -13.97 -8.99 1.67
CA ALA A 186 -13.12 -9.84 0.82
C ALA A 186 -11.95 -9.05 0.21
N GLU A 187 -10.75 -9.64 0.25
CA GLU A 187 -9.50 -9.12 -0.35
C GLU A 187 -9.25 -9.71 -1.75
N ASP A 188 -10.31 -9.82 -2.55
CA ASP A 188 -10.20 -10.26 -3.95
C ASP A 188 -10.01 -9.05 -4.86
N TYR A 189 -8.75 -8.78 -5.22
CA TYR A 189 -8.37 -7.68 -6.11
C TYR A 189 -8.79 -7.90 -7.57
N THR A 190 -9.27 -9.10 -7.91
CA THR A 190 -9.76 -9.43 -9.26
C THR A 190 -11.26 -9.25 -9.41
N ASP A 191 -12.01 -9.26 -8.29
CA ASP A 191 -13.43 -8.99 -8.26
C ASP A 191 -13.70 -7.52 -7.87
N PRO A 192 -14.21 -6.67 -8.77
CA PRO A 192 -14.54 -5.28 -8.45
C PRO A 192 -15.71 -5.13 -7.44
N ASN A 193 -16.46 -6.20 -7.19
CA ASN A 193 -17.55 -6.21 -6.20
C ASN A 193 -17.11 -6.72 -4.82
N SER A 194 -15.84 -7.11 -4.66
CA SER A 194 -15.30 -7.53 -3.38
C SER A 194 -15.22 -6.36 -2.38
N GLY A 195 -14.90 -6.67 -1.12
CA GLY A 195 -14.69 -5.65 -0.09
C GLY A 195 -13.62 -4.64 -0.49
N ILE A 196 -12.52 -5.09 -1.09
CA ILE A 196 -11.45 -4.19 -1.57
C ILE A 196 -11.88 -3.35 -2.79
N GLY A 197 -12.80 -3.85 -3.63
CA GLY A 197 -13.43 -3.08 -4.69
C GLY A 197 -14.30 -1.93 -4.16
N ALA A 198 -15.16 -2.22 -3.19
CA ALA A 198 -15.97 -1.20 -2.50
C ALA A 198 -15.08 -0.19 -1.75
N PHE A 199 -14.02 -0.66 -1.08
CA PHE A 199 -13.00 0.18 -0.47
C PHE A 199 -12.34 1.12 -1.49
N SER A 200 -11.96 0.62 -2.67
CA SER A 200 -11.35 1.44 -3.72
C SER A 200 -12.29 2.55 -4.19
N ASN A 201 -13.59 2.27 -4.31
CA ASN A 201 -14.61 3.26 -4.63
C ASN A 201 -14.75 4.32 -3.53
N ALA A 202 -14.73 3.92 -2.26
CA ALA A 202 -14.76 4.84 -1.13
C ALA A 202 -13.48 5.71 -1.07
N LEU A 203 -12.30 5.11 -1.29
CA LEU A 203 -11.02 5.82 -1.34
C LEU A 203 -10.95 6.83 -2.48
N GLY A 204 -11.59 6.53 -3.61
CA GLY A 204 -11.51 7.35 -4.82
C GLY A 204 -10.15 7.31 -5.50
N LEU A 205 -9.39 6.22 -5.31
CA LEU A 205 -8.08 6.04 -5.95
C LEU A 205 -8.21 5.90 -7.48
N THR A 206 -9.29 5.30 -7.94
CA THR A 206 -9.68 5.23 -9.36
C THR A 206 -11.07 5.82 -9.57
N PRO A 207 -11.45 6.20 -10.80
CA PRO A 207 -12.80 6.67 -11.10
C PRO A 207 -13.85 5.64 -10.69
N ARG A 208 -14.91 6.11 -10.02
CA ARG A 208 -16.05 5.27 -9.65
C ARG A 208 -16.85 4.89 -10.90
N PRO A 209 -17.51 3.72 -10.91
CA PRO A 209 -18.43 3.34 -11.97
C PRO A 209 -19.53 4.39 -12.19
N ALA A 210 -20.05 4.48 -13.42
CA ALA A 210 -21.18 5.34 -13.72
C ALA A 210 -22.40 4.95 -12.87
N GLY A 211 -23.06 5.95 -12.27
CA GLY A 211 -24.23 5.73 -11.42
C GLY A 211 -23.90 5.18 -10.02
N TYR A 212 -22.63 5.16 -9.60
CA TYR A 212 -22.26 4.74 -8.25
C TYR A 212 -22.93 5.62 -7.17
N THR A 213 -23.60 4.98 -6.22
CA THR A 213 -24.33 5.61 -5.11
C THR A 213 -23.82 5.19 -3.73
N GLY A 214 -22.73 4.40 -3.67
CA GLY A 214 -22.14 3.95 -2.42
C GLY A 214 -21.31 5.02 -1.71
N ALA A 215 -20.64 4.61 -0.63
CA ALA A 215 -19.77 5.47 0.17
C ALA A 215 -18.69 6.15 -0.68
N THR A 216 -18.42 7.42 -0.40
CA THR A 216 -17.46 8.24 -1.16
C THR A 216 -16.23 8.66 -0.36
N ASN A 217 -16.15 8.21 0.89
CA ASN A 217 -15.01 8.33 1.79
C ASN A 217 -15.01 7.16 2.79
N MET A 218 -13.90 6.99 3.52
CA MET A 218 -13.74 5.88 4.47
C MET A 218 -14.66 5.97 5.68
N LEU A 219 -15.00 7.18 6.14
CA LEU A 219 -15.86 7.38 7.30
C LEU A 219 -17.30 6.92 7.03
N GLU A 220 -17.76 7.05 5.78
CA GLU A 220 -19.03 6.48 5.31
C GLU A 220 -18.95 4.98 5.05
N PHE A 221 -17.81 4.47 4.59
CA PHE A 221 -17.65 3.07 4.15
C PHE A 221 -17.45 2.10 5.32
N LEU A 222 -16.57 2.40 6.27
CA LEU A 222 -16.25 1.48 7.36
C LEU A 222 -17.47 1.04 8.18
N PRO A 223 -18.45 1.93 8.49
CA PRO A 223 -19.68 1.53 9.18
C PRO A 223 -20.55 0.54 8.40
N THR A 224 -20.43 0.46 7.07
CA THR A 224 -21.24 -0.46 6.24
C THR A 224 -20.71 -1.89 6.24
N ILE A 225 -19.48 -2.11 6.71
CA ILE A 225 -18.88 -3.44 6.75
C ILE A 225 -19.56 -4.25 7.86
N GLY A 226 -20.21 -5.34 7.49
CA GLY A 226 -20.90 -6.24 8.41
C GLY A 226 -19.95 -7.19 9.14
N LYS A 227 -20.48 -7.93 10.12
CA LYS A 227 -19.79 -9.08 10.71
C LYS A 227 -20.01 -10.30 9.83
N VAL A 228 -19.03 -11.19 9.71
CA VAL A 228 -19.28 -12.48 9.06
C VAL A 228 -20.37 -13.22 9.87
N GLY A 229 -21.30 -13.88 9.19
CA GLY A 229 -22.48 -14.46 9.82
C GLY A 229 -22.17 -15.38 11.03
N PRO A 230 -23.12 -15.55 11.97
CA PRO A 230 -22.90 -16.11 13.31
C PRO A 230 -22.42 -17.58 13.40
N ARG A 231 -22.17 -18.23 12.28
CA ARG A 231 -21.67 -19.62 12.19
C ARG A 231 -20.31 -19.74 11.50
N ALA A 232 -19.72 -18.63 11.07
CA ALA A 232 -18.48 -18.64 10.31
C ALA A 232 -17.25 -18.58 11.24
N GLU A 233 -17.00 -17.45 11.91
CA GLU A 233 -15.78 -17.18 12.67
C GLU A 233 -16.03 -16.08 13.73
N MET A 234 -15.35 -16.12 14.88
CA MET A 234 -15.33 -15.02 15.86
C MET A 234 -14.05 -14.19 15.71
N HIS A 235 -14.09 -12.94 16.18
CA HIS A 235 -12.86 -12.14 16.29
C HIS A 235 -11.86 -12.87 17.19
N GLY A 236 -10.61 -12.97 16.74
CA GLY A 236 -9.52 -13.66 17.43
C GLY A 236 -9.32 -15.12 17.03
N ASP A 237 -10.26 -15.74 16.31
CA ASP A 237 -10.17 -17.18 15.98
C ASP A 237 -9.08 -17.49 14.96
N ALA A 238 -8.90 -16.62 13.96
CA ALA A 238 -7.94 -16.82 12.87
C ALA A 238 -7.44 -15.51 12.30
N PHE A 239 -6.22 -15.54 11.74
CA PHE A 239 -5.70 -14.44 10.93
C PHE A 239 -6.45 -14.38 9.60
N THR A 240 -7.02 -13.23 9.29
CA THR A 240 -7.52 -12.89 7.96
C THR A 240 -7.00 -11.50 7.58
N TYR A 241 -6.23 -11.43 6.50
CA TYR A 241 -5.74 -10.15 6.02
C TYR A 241 -6.93 -9.30 5.56
N ARG A 242 -7.09 -8.08 6.13
CA ARG A 242 -8.15 -7.13 5.83
C ARG A 242 -7.63 -5.70 5.90
N THR A 243 -7.61 -5.01 4.76
CA THR A 243 -7.15 -3.62 4.65
C THR A 243 -8.02 -2.66 5.47
N ALA A 244 -9.31 -2.94 5.59
CA ALA A 244 -10.23 -2.15 6.41
C ALA A 244 -9.81 -2.05 7.89
N ASN A 245 -9.13 -3.07 8.44
CA ASN A 245 -8.60 -3.02 9.80
C ASN A 245 -7.67 -1.82 10.00
N THR A 246 -6.77 -1.57 9.04
CA THR A 246 -5.80 -0.47 9.17
C THR A 246 -6.45 0.91 9.07
N GLU A 247 -7.53 1.07 8.29
CA GLU A 247 -8.27 2.34 8.27
C GLU A 247 -9.01 2.59 9.59
N VAL A 248 -9.56 1.54 10.21
CA VAL A 248 -10.11 1.63 11.58
C VAL A 248 -9.03 2.04 12.57
N LEU A 249 -7.83 1.46 12.50
CA LEU A 249 -6.70 1.89 13.33
C LEU A 249 -6.38 3.37 13.09
N GLY A 250 -6.26 3.80 11.82
CA GLY A 250 -6.01 5.20 11.49
C GLY A 250 -7.03 6.15 12.11
N TRP A 251 -8.32 5.78 12.12
CA TRP A 251 -9.38 6.56 12.76
C TRP A 251 -9.25 6.57 14.29
N VAL A 252 -8.95 5.42 14.92
CA VAL A 252 -8.67 5.34 16.36
C VAL A 252 -7.51 6.26 16.75
N LEU A 253 -6.40 6.21 16.00
CA LEU A 253 -5.22 7.05 16.27
C LEU A 253 -5.58 8.53 16.15
N ALA A 254 -6.21 8.95 15.06
CA ALA A 254 -6.62 10.34 14.87
C ALA A 254 -7.55 10.83 15.99
N ARG A 255 -8.46 9.99 16.48
CA ARG A 255 -9.34 10.35 17.59
C ARG A 255 -8.62 10.45 18.93
N ALA A 256 -7.67 9.55 19.18
CA ALA A 256 -6.89 9.53 20.41
C ALA A 256 -5.93 10.73 20.52
N THR A 257 -5.44 11.24 19.39
CA THR A 257 -4.43 12.31 19.37
C THR A 257 -4.98 13.71 19.07
N GLY A 258 -6.22 13.82 18.58
CA GLY A 258 -6.76 15.07 18.02
C GLY A 258 -6.17 15.42 16.65
#